data_AF-A0A660ZQR7-F1
#
_entry.id   AF-A0A660ZQR7-F1
#
_cell.length_a   1.000
_cell.length_b   1.000
_cell.length_c   1.000
_cell.angle_alpha   90.00
_cell.angle_beta   90.00
_cell.angle_gamma   90.00
#
_symmetry.space_group_name_H-M   'P 1'
#
loop_
_entity.id
_entity.type
_entity.pdbx_description
1 polymer ?
#
loop_
_entity_poly.entity_id
_entity_poly.type
_entity_poly.pdbx_seq_one_letter_code
_entity_poly.pdbx_strand_id
1 'polypeptide(L)'
;MSNGSHEVKRARRLIKVSTMALFSVIAVVLLVTIISTAVEVHGRQPAPSGEVTGQAVKEYTPEQAKVLGWGFLAAAFSAGLGCVGAGIAVGYVGAAALGVIGERPELTAKALIYVGLAEGIAIYGLIIAIMVLMRL
;
A
#
# COMPACT_ATOMS: atom_id res chain seq x y z
N MET A 1 34.89 31.12 -4.60
CA MET A 1 34.87 29.72 -4.10
C MET A 1 33.79 29.52 -3.01
N SER A 2 32.50 29.78 -3.29
CA SER A 2 31.41 29.73 -2.28
C SER A 2 30.14 28.98 -2.74
N ASN A 3 30.17 28.24 -3.85
CA ASN A 3 28.92 27.70 -4.43
C ASN A 3 28.48 26.36 -3.80
N GLY A 4 29.39 25.59 -3.18
CA GLY A 4 29.07 24.25 -2.69
C GLY A 4 28.09 24.19 -1.50
N SER A 5 28.00 25.23 -0.67
CA SER A 5 27.13 25.23 0.51
C SER A 5 25.64 25.45 0.17
N HIS A 6 25.35 26.09 -0.97
CA HIS A 6 23.98 26.33 -1.44
C HIS A 6 23.39 25.10 -2.13
N GLU A 7 24.20 24.34 -2.88
CA GLU A 7 23.75 23.12 -3.56
C GLU A 7 23.40 22.01 -2.58
N VAL A 8 24.21 21.81 -1.53
CA VAL A 8 23.93 20.80 -0.49
C VAL A 8 22.67 21.15 0.30
N LYS A 9 22.44 22.44 0.61
CA LYS A 9 21.22 22.91 1.28
C LYS A 9 19.98 22.69 0.39
N ARG A 10 20.09 22.90 -0.92
CA ARG A 10 19.01 22.66 -1.89
C ARG A 10 18.69 21.17 -2.02
N ALA A 11 19.70 20.32 -2.14
CA ALA A 11 19.55 18.86 -2.20
C ALA A 11 18.84 18.29 -0.95
N ARG A 12 19.26 18.70 0.25
CA ARG A 12 18.60 18.30 1.50
C ARG A 12 17.16 18.79 1.60
N ARG A 13 16.86 19.99 1.08
CA ARG A 13 15.50 20.53 1.05
C ARG A 13 14.62 19.76 0.06
N LEU A 14 15.16 19.36 -1.10
CA LEU A 14 14.45 18.56 -2.10
C LEU A 14 14.10 17.16 -1.59
N ILE A 15 15.02 16.49 -0.89
CA ILE A 15 14.76 15.18 -0.27
C ILE A 15 13.63 15.30 0.77
N LYS A 16 13.70 16.29 1.66
CA LYS A 16 12.66 16.52 2.67
C LYS A 16 11.30 16.86 2.04
N VAL A 17 11.28 17.69 1.00
CA VAL A 17 10.05 18.04 0.28
C VAL A 17 9.47 16.82 -0.44
N SER A 18 10.29 15.98 -1.08
CA SER A 18 9.83 14.77 -1.76
C SER A 18 9.25 13.74 -0.77
N THR A 19 9.92 13.49 0.36
CA THR A 19 9.38 12.64 1.42
C THR A 19 8.08 13.22 2.01
N MET A 20 8.04 14.53 2.30
CA MET A 20 6.82 15.18 2.81
C MET A 20 5.68 15.17 1.79
N ALA A 21 5.96 15.32 0.50
CA ALA A 21 4.97 15.24 -0.56
C ALA A 21 4.38 13.83 -0.67
N LEU A 22 5.21 12.79 -0.58
CA LEU A 22 4.74 11.40 -0.59
C LEU A 22 3.82 11.10 0.59
N PHE A 23 4.22 11.48 1.81
CA PHE A 23 3.37 11.30 3.01
C PHE A 23 2.08 12.13 2.93
N SER A 24 2.14 13.36 2.40
CA SER A 24 0.97 14.21 2.17
C SER A 24 -0.01 13.57 1.20
N VAL A 25 0.47 13.03 0.07
CA VAL A 25 -0.38 12.35 -0.92
C VAL A 25 -1.04 11.12 -0.32
N ILE A 26 -0.29 10.28 0.40
CA ILE A 26 -0.84 9.10 1.08
C ILE A 26 -1.91 9.51 2.10
N ALA A 27 -1.65 10.55 2.90
CA ALA A 27 -2.60 11.07 3.88
C ALA A 27 -3.88 11.62 3.24
N VAL A 28 -3.77 12.34 2.12
CA VAL A 28 -4.92 12.85 1.36
C VAL A 28 -5.74 11.70 0.79
N VAL A 29 -5.10 10.69 0.19
CA VAL A 29 -5.81 9.51 -0.34
C VAL A 29 -6.56 8.78 0.78
N LEU A 30 -5.90 8.51 1.91
CA LEU A 30 -6.54 7.87 3.06
C LEU A 30 -7.71 8.71 3.61
N LEU A 31 -7.53 10.03 3.73
CA LEU A 31 -8.57 10.95 4.19
C LEU A 31 -9.79 10.91 3.27
N VAL A 32 -9.57 10.99 1.94
CA VAL A 32 -10.64 10.92 0.94
C VAL A 32 -11.37 9.58 1.01
N THR A 33 -10.65 8.46 1.11
CA THR A 33 -11.27 7.13 1.25
C THR A 33 -12.12 7.03 2.52
N ILE A 34 -11.60 7.51 3.65
CA ILE A 34 -12.33 7.50 4.94
C ILE A 34 -13.58 8.37 4.86
N ILE A 35 -13.48 9.59 4.32
CA ILE A 35 -14.63 10.50 4.16
C ILE A 35 -15.70 9.86 3.27
N SER A 36 -15.31 9.29 2.12
CA SER A 36 -16.25 8.63 1.21
C SER A 36 -16.98 7.45 1.89
N THR A 37 -16.26 6.59 2.61
CA THR A 37 -16.88 5.50 3.38
C THR A 37 -17.77 5.98 4.54
N ALA A 38 -17.40 7.07 5.22
CA ALA A 38 -18.19 7.62 6.32
C ALA A 38 -19.51 8.23 5.83
N VAL A 39 -19.48 8.92 4.68
CA VAL A 39 -20.68 9.49 4.03
C VAL A 39 -21.65 8.38 3.62
N GLU A 40 -21.15 7.28 3.07
CA GLU A 40 -21.98 6.12 2.68
C GLU A 40 -22.61 5.39 3.88
N VAL A 41 -21.90 5.30 5.01
CA VAL A 41 -22.42 4.64 6.24
C VAL A 41 -23.54 5.45 6.89
N HIS A 42 -23.46 6.79 6.88
CA HIS A 42 -24.46 7.66 7.51
C HIS A 42 -25.76 7.82 6.69
N GLY A 43 -25.71 7.50 5.38
CA GLY A 43 -26.85 7.56 4.47
C GLY A 43 -27.61 6.24 4.27
N ARG A 44 -27.22 5.15 4.94
CA ARG A 44 -27.91 3.85 4.81
C ARG A 44 -29.28 3.86 5.49
N GLN A 45 -30.31 4.25 4.75
CA GLN A 45 -31.66 3.75 4.97
C GLN A 45 -31.65 2.24 4.72
N PRO A 46 -32.21 1.37 5.59
CA PRO A 46 -32.35 -0.05 5.26
C PRO A 46 -33.13 -0.17 3.95
N ALA A 47 -32.51 -0.80 2.95
CA ALA A 47 -33.10 -0.89 1.61
C ALA A 47 -34.47 -1.57 1.68
N PRO A 48 -35.53 -1.02 1.06
CA PRO A 48 -36.78 -1.73 0.90
C PRO A 48 -36.53 -3.00 0.07
N SER A 49 -37.14 -4.09 0.49
CA SER A 49 -37.14 -5.37 -0.19
C SER A 49 -37.80 -5.24 -1.57
N GLY A 50 -37.03 -5.02 -2.62
CA GLY A 50 -37.57 -5.01 -3.97
C GLY A 50 -36.58 -4.57 -5.03
N GLU A 51 -36.29 -5.50 -5.93
CA GLU A 51 -35.61 -5.38 -7.23
C GLU A 51 -34.08 -5.29 -7.24
N VAL A 52 -33.46 -6.44 -7.51
CA VAL A 52 -32.07 -6.55 -7.93
C VAL A 52 -32.00 -7.49 -9.14
N THR A 53 -31.46 -6.96 -10.23
CA THR A 53 -31.04 -7.69 -11.42
C THR A 53 -29.99 -8.74 -11.06
N GLY A 54 -30.34 -10.02 -11.13
CA GLY A 54 -29.45 -11.10 -11.58
C GLY A 54 -28.25 -11.54 -10.73
N GLN A 55 -28.11 -11.15 -9.46
CA GLN A 55 -27.16 -11.80 -8.55
C GLN A 55 -27.88 -12.32 -7.30
N ALA A 56 -27.65 -13.59 -6.97
CA ALA A 56 -28.19 -14.20 -5.76
C ALA A 56 -27.76 -13.39 -4.54
N VAL A 57 -28.72 -12.65 -3.96
CA VAL A 57 -28.50 -11.91 -2.72
C VAL A 57 -28.29 -12.95 -1.63
N LYS A 58 -27.03 -13.16 -1.24
CA LYS A 58 -26.70 -13.93 -0.05
C LYS A 58 -27.19 -13.09 1.12
N GLU A 59 -28.36 -13.43 1.66
CA GLU A 59 -28.92 -12.73 2.81
C GLU A 59 -28.05 -13.04 4.03
N TYR A 60 -27.30 -12.03 4.48
CA TYR A 60 -26.41 -12.17 5.61
C TYR A 60 -27.17 -11.87 6.90
N THR A 61 -27.15 -12.80 7.84
CA THR A 61 -27.59 -12.53 9.21
C THR A 61 -26.68 -11.45 9.83
N PRO A 62 -27.17 -10.70 10.85
CA PRO A 62 -26.38 -9.66 11.52
C PRO A 62 -25.02 -10.16 12.05
N GLU A 63 -24.94 -11.42 12.46
CA GLU A 63 -23.69 -12.04 12.93
C GLU A 63 -22.74 -12.37 11.77
N GLN A 64 -23.25 -12.84 10.63
CA GLN A 64 -22.43 -13.09 9.44
C GLN A 64 -21.84 -11.79 8.87
N ALA A 65 -22.58 -10.68 8.92
CA ALA A 65 -22.09 -9.37 8.51
C ALA A 65 -20.89 -8.90 9.36
N LYS A 66 -20.90 -9.17 10.67
CA LYS A 66 -19.75 -8.87 11.55
C LYS A 66 -18.52 -9.69 11.18
N VAL A 67 -18.70 -10.99 10.94
CA VAL A 67 -17.61 -11.89 10.54
C VAL A 67 -17.00 -11.44 9.20
N LEU A 68 -17.83 -11.01 8.25
CA LEU A 68 -17.40 -10.47 6.97
C LEU A 68 -16.57 -9.18 7.13
N GLY A 69 -17.01 -8.28 8.03
CA GLY A 69 -16.26 -7.06 8.38
C GLY A 69 -14.86 -7.35 8.93
N TRP A 70 -14.73 -8.33 9.83
CA TRP A 70 -13.43 -8.79 10.32
C TRP A 70 -12.57 -9.40 9.20
N GLY A 71 -13.19 -10.10 8.23
CA GLY A 71 -12.53 -10.63 7.04
C GLY A 71 -11.90 -9.53 6.18
N PHE A 72 -12.63 -8.46 5.88
CA PHE A 72 -12.10 -7.32 5.12
C PHE A 72 -10.98 -6.61 5.87
N LEU A 73 -11.11 -6.45 7.19
CA LEU A 73 -10.07 -5.84 8.01
C LEU A 73 -8.79 -6.68 8.02
N ALA A 74 -8.92 -8.00 8.13
CA ALA A 74 -7.78 -8.92 8.05
C ALA A 74 -7.07 -8.86 6.69
N ALA A 75 -7.81 -8.79 5.59
CA ALA A 75 -7.24 -8.63 4.24
C ALA A 75 -6.46 -7.31 4.11
N ALA A 76 -7.03 -6.20 4.61
CA ALA A 76 -6.37 -4.89 4.59
C ALA A 76 -5.07 -4.87 5.41
N PHE A 77 -5.07 -5.47 6.61
CA PHE A 77 -3.86 -5.55 7.44
C PHE A 77 -2.78 -6.45 6.82
N SER A 78 -3.14 -7.57 6.20
CA SER A 78 -2.18 -8.47 5.54
C SER A 78 -1.40 -7.75 4.43
N ALA A 79 -2.12 -7.10 3.50
CA ALA A 79 -1.48 -6.38 2.42
C ALA A 79 -0.74 -5.13 2.93
N GLY A 80 -1.36 -4.35 3.82
CA GLY A 80 -0.80 -3.11 4.35
C GLY A 80 0.52 -3.32 5.09
N LEU A 81 0.55 -4.26 6.05
CA LEU A 81 1.77 -4.55 6.82
C LEU A 81 2.86 -5.20 5.94
N GLY A 82 2.48 -6.04 4.98
CA GLY A 82 3.39 -6.62 4.00
C GLY A 82 4.10 -5.55 3.17
N CYS A 83 3.35 -4.56 2.66
CA CYS A 83 3.89 -3.44 1.89
C CYS A 83 4.81 -2.54 2.72
N VAL A 84 4.50 -2.31 4.00
CA VAL A 84 5.37 -1.52 4.90
C VAL A 84 6.72 -2.23 5.10
N GLY A 85 6.70 -3.53 5.40
CA GLY A 85 7.93 -4.32 5.55
C GLY A 85 8.76 -4.37 4.28
N ALA A 86 8.10 -4.59 3.13
CA ALA A 86 8.75 -4.60 1.82
C ALA A 86 9.38 -3.24 1.48
N GLY A 87 8.67 -2.13 1.72
CA GLY A 87 9.21 -0.79 1.45
C GLY A 87 10.49 -0.49 2.22
N ILE A 88 10.59 -0.93 3.48
CA ILE A 88 11.81 -0.81 4.28
C ILE A 88 12.94 -1.67 3.68
N ALA A 89 12.67 -2.94 3.39
CA ALA A 89 13.66 -3.85 2.83
C ALA A 89 14.18 -3.37 1.46
N VAL A 90 13.28 -2.98 0.56
CA VAL A 90 13.59 -2.47 -0.78
C VAL A 90 14.38 -1.16 -0.69
N GLY A 91 14.10 -0.29 0.28
CA GLY A 91 14.89 0.92 0.51
C GLY A 91 16.36 0.63 0.79
N TYR A 92 16.66 -0.37 1.63
CA TYR A 92 18.04 -0.77 1.93
C TYR A 92 18.70 -1.51 0.77
N VAL A 93 18.02 -2.51 0.19
CA VAL A 93 18.56 -3.31 -0.91
C VAL A 93 18.75 -2.47 -2.16
N GLY A 94 17.84 -1.54 -2.45
CA GLY A 94 17.93 -0.61 -3.57
C GLY A 94 19.10 0.37 -3.43
N ALA A 95 19.35 0.90 -2.23
CA ALA A 95 20.50 1.76 -1.98
C ALA A 95 21.84 1.02 -2.20
N ALA A 96 21.95 -0.22 -1.72
CA ALA A 96 23.12 -1.06 -1.95
C ALA A 96 23.29 -1.44 -3.44
N ALA A 97 22.18 -1.77 -4.11
CA ALA A 97 22.16 -2.11 -5.53
C ALA A 97 22.68 -0.97 -6.41
N LEU A 98 22.23 0.26 -6.17
CA LEU A 98 22.70 1.43 -6.91
C LEU A 98 24.20 1.71 -6.67
N GLY A 99 24.70 1.43 -5.46
CA GLY A 99 26.13 1.51 -5.17
C GLY A 99 26.96 0.54 -6.00
N VAL A 100 26.54 -0.73 -6.06
CA VAL A 100 27.23 -1.76 -6.86
C VAL A 100 27.14 -1.47 -8.36
N ILE A 101 26.00 -0.98 -8.85
CA ILE A 101 25.84 -0.61 -10.27
C ILE A 101 26.79 0.53 -10.65
N GLY A 102 27.03 1.48 -9.74
CA GLY A 102 27.96 2.59 -9.96
C GLY A 102 29.41 2.16 -10.10
N GLU A 103 29.83 1.10 -9.41
CA GLU A 103 31.21 0.57 -9.49
C GLU A 103 31.37 -0.53 -10.54
N ARG A 104 30.36 -1.40 -10.68
CA ARG A 104 30.39 -2.62 -11.50
C ARG A 104 29.09 -2.76 -12.28
N PRO A 105 28.95 -2.04 -13.42
CA PRO A 105 27.71 -2.05 -14.20
C PRO A 105 27.38 -3.43 -14.77
N GLU A 106 28.37 -4.31 -14.95
CA GLU A 106 28.13 -5.70 -15.38
C GLU A 106 27.26 -6.49 -14.38
N LEU A 107 27.16 -6.06 -13.13
CA LEU A 107 26.39 -6.72 -12.07
C LEU A 107 24.94 -6.24 -11.95
N THR A 108 24.50 -5.31 -12.81
CA THR A 108 23.15 -4.71 -12.76
C THR A 108 22.03 -5.76 -12.73
N ALA A 109 22.12 -6.80 -13.55
CA ALA A 109 21.12 -7.86 -13.59
C ALA A 109 21.00 -8.60 -12.24
N LYS A 110 22.13 -8.89 -11.58
CA LYS A 110 22.13 -9.53 -10.25
C LYS A 110 21.58 -8.60 -9.18
N ALA A 111 21.92 -7.32 -9.25
CA ALA A 111 21.42 -6.31 -8.33
C ALA A 111 19.89 -6.18 -8.41
N LEU A 112 19.32 -6.19 -9.62
CA LEU A 112 17.86 -6.16 -9.82
C LEU A 112 17.16 -7.41 -9.28
N ILE A 113 17.78 -8.60 -9.38
CA ILE A 113 17.22 -9.83 -8.79
C ILE A 113 17.09 -9.70 -7.27
N TYR A 114 18.10 -9.15 -6.58
CA TYR A 114 18.02 -8.96 -5.12
C TYR A 114 16.97 -7.93 -4.72
N VAL A 115 16.80 -6.85 -5.49
CA VAL A 115 15.73 -5.87 -5.27
C VAL A 115 14.36 -6.54 -5.47
N GLY A 116 14.18 -7.33 -6.52
CA GLY A 116 12.94 -8.08 -6.77
C GLY A 116 12.64 -9.13 -5.68
N LEU A 117 13.66 -9.81 -5.17
CA LEU A 117 13.50 -10.73 -4.03
C LEU A 117 13.05 -10.00 -2.76
N ALA A 118 13.49 -8.77 -2.54
CA ALA A 118 13.02 -7.94 -1.43
C ALA A 118 11.54 -7.54 -1.57
N GLU A 119 11.06 -7.27 -2.80
CA GLU A 119 9.64 -7.01 -3.07
C GLU A 119 8.74 -8.23 -2.83
N GLY A 120 9.29 -9.44 -2.85
CA GLY A 120 8.55 -10.68 -2.58
C GLY A 120 7.74 -10.64 -1.27
N ILE A 121 8.20 -9.89 -0.27
CA ILE A 121 7.48 -9.69 1.00
C ILE A 121 6.10 -9.04 0.79
N ALA A 122 6.00 -8.05 -0.11
CA ALA A 122 4.73 -7.40 -0.43
C ALA A 122 3.81 -8.37 -1.19
N ILE A 123 4.36 -9.17 -2.11
CA ILE A 123 3.60 -10.16 -2.87
C ILE A 123 3.00 -11.21 -1.94
N TYR A 124 3.74 -11.71 -0.94
CA TYR A 124 3.18 -12.63 0.04
C TYR A 124 2.03 -12.00 0.84
N GLY A 125 2.19 -10.76 1.32
CA GLY A 125 1.12 -10.04 2.03
C GLY A 125 -0.14 -9.85 1.19
N LEU A 126 0.03 -9.57 -0.11
CA LEU A 126 -1.06 -9.45 -1.09
C LEU A 126 -1.72 -10.80 -1.40
N ILE A 127 -0.95 -11.88 -1.60
CA ILE A 127 -1.49 -13.22 -1.84
C ILE A 127 -2.40 -13.64 -0.67
N ILE A 128 -1.94 -13.45 0.57
CA ILE A 128 -2.74 -13.79 1.75
C ILE A 128 -4.01 -12.92 1.81
N ALA A 129 -3.92 -11.63 1.50
CA ALA A 129 -5.10 -10.77 1.43
C ALA A 129 -6.12 -11.26 0.40
N ILE A 130 -5.66 -11.65 -0.79
CA ILE A 130 -6.52 -12.21 -1.85
C ILE A 130 -7.11 -13.55 -1.41
N MET A 131 -6.34 -14.43 -0.76
CA MET A 131 -6.86 -15.70 -0.23
C MET A 131 -7.95 -15.49 0.81
N VAL A 132 -7.83 -14.47 1.68
CA VAL A 132 -8.88 -14.09 2.62
C VAL A 132 -10.11 -13.63 1.85
N LEU A 133 -9.96 -12.71 0.89
CA LEU A 133 -11.07 -12.20 0.09
C LEU A 133 -11.80 -13.29 -0.71
N MET A 134 -11.07 -14.24 -1.29
CA MET A 134 -11.65 -15.36 -2.05
C MET A 134 -12.43 -16.36 -1.16
N ARG A 135 -12.21 -16.32 0.16
CA ARG A 135 -12.85 -17.23 1.11
C ARG A 135 -14.13 -16.64 1.72
N LEU A 136 -14.31 -15.33 1.64
CA LEU A 136 -15.50 -14.60 2.12
C LEU A 136 -16.66 -14.77 1.12
#